data_AF-A0A3D0YQB2-F1
#
_entry.id   AF-A0A3D0YQB2-F1
#
_cell.length_a   1.000
_cell.length_b   1.000
_cell.length_c   1.000
_cell.angle_alpha   90.00
_cell.angle_beta   90.00
_cell.angle_gamma   90.00
#
_symmetry.space_group_name_H-M   'P 1'
#
loop_
_entity.id
_entity.type
_entity.pdbx_description
1 polymer ?
#
loop_
_entity_poly.entity_id
_entity_poly.type
_entity_poly.pdbx_seq_one_letter_code
_entity_poly.pdbx_strand_id
1 'polypeptide(L)' 'MIKPNYKKLKPIPEKELSEHGRMALKAMKRAMRKLRAEHKRLGMPLISWKDGKVIEVDP' A
#
# COMPACT_ATOMS: atom_id res chain seq x y z
N MET A 1 -15.13 26.49 -12.74
CA MET A 1 -14.07 25.46 -12.65
C MET A 1 -13.85 25.14 -11.18
N ILE A 2 -14.32 23.98 -10.70
CA ILE A 2 -14.21 23.59 -9.29
C ILE A 2 -12.76 23.18 -9.03
N LYS A 3 -12.04 23.92 -8.16
CA LYS A 3 -10.67 23.56 -7.77
C LYS A 3 -10.70 22.27 -6.93
N PRO A 4 -9.91 21.23 -7.26
CA PRO A 4 -9.84 20.02 -6.46
C PRO A 4 -9.32 20.33 -5.06
N ASN A 5 -10.03 19.83 -4.04
CA ASN A 5 -9.66 19.99 -2.64
C ASN A 5 -8.77 18.82 -2.20
N TYR A 6 -7.45 19.02 -2.25
CA TYR A 6 -6.46 18.01 -1.84
C TYR A 6 -6.31 17.95 -0.32
N LYS A 7 -7.33 17.49 0.42
CA LYS A 7 -7.16 17.17 1.84
C LYS A 7 -6.35 15.89 1.98
N LYS A 8 -5.25 15.95 2.74
CA LYS A 8 -4.43 14.77 3.07
C LYS A 8 -5.27 13.79 3.88
N LEU A 9 -5.62 12.65 3.28
CA LEU A 9 -6.34 11.59 3.99
C LEU A 9 -5.41 10.97 5.04
N LYS A 10 -5.94 10.78 6.25
CA LYS A 10 -5.25 10.03 7.30
C LYS A 10 -5.59 8.55 7.15
N PRO A 11 -4.63 7.63 7.34
CA PRO A 11 -4.93 6.21 7.38
C PRO A 11 -5.94 5.90 8.47
N ILE A 12 -6.90 5.02 8.18
CA ILE A 12 -7.84 4.50 9.18
C ILE A 12 -7.10 3.45 10.02
N PRO A 13 -7.09 3.57 11.36
CA PRO A 13 -6.53 2.54 12.24
C PRO A 13 -7.17 1.16 11.99
N GLU A 14 -6.38 0.08 12.03
CA GLU A 14 -6.88 -1.27 11.75
C GLU A 14 -8.02 -1.70 12.71
N LYS A 15 -8.00 -1.20 13.95
CA LYS A 15 -9.06 -1.40 14.96
C LYS A 15 -10.39 -0.75 14.60
N GLU A 16 -10.37 0.30 13.77
CA GLU A 16 -11.54 1.05 13.33
C GLU A 16 -12.10 0.52 11.99
N LEU A 17 -11.43 -0.45 11.37
CA LEU A 17 -11.93 -1.09 10.16
C LEU A 17 -13.14 -1.98 10.48
N SER A 18 -14.11 -1.94 9.57
CA SER A 18 -15.19 -2.94 9.51
C SER A 18 -14.62 -4.35 9.34
N GLU A 19 -15.42 -5.37 9.61
CA GLU A 19 -15.01 -6.77 9.42
C GLU A 19 -14.51 -7.04 7.99
N HIS A 20 -15.27 -6.61 6.98
CA HIS A 20 -14.86 -6.69 5.58
C HIS A 20 -13.56 -5.93 5.30
N GLY A 21 -13.37 -4.76 5.92
CA GLY A 21 -12.13 -3.98 5.82
C GLY A 21 -10.93 -4.74 6.37
N ARG A 22 -11.08 -5.42 7.51
CA ARG A 22 -10.02 -6.27 8.09
C ARG A 22 -9.72 -7.48 7.22
N MET A 23 -10.74 -8.12 6.65
CA MET A 23 -10.57 -9.23 5.71
C MET A 23 -9.81 -8.79 4.45
N ALA A 24 -10.21 -7.67 3.85
CA ALA A 24 -9.54 -7.09 2.68
C ALA A 24 -8.08 -6.72 3.01
N LEU A 25 -7.82 -6.08 4.15
CA LEU A 25 -6.47 -5.74 4.59
C LEU A 25 -5.60 -6.99 4.78
N LYS A 26 -6.15 -8.07 5.37
CA LYS A 26 -5.45 -9.35 5.53
C LYS A 26 -5.12 -10.00 4.18
N ALA A 27 -6.06 -9.97 3.23
CA ALA A 27 -5.84 -10.48 1.87
C ALA A 27 -4.76 -9.68 1.13
N MET A 28 -4.82 -8.35 1.20
CA MET A 28 -3.81 -7.45 0.64
C MET A 28 -2.42 -7.72 1.24
N LYS A 29 -2.30 -7.80 2.57
CA LYS A 29 -1.03 -8.12 3.26
C LYS A 29 -0.45 -9.47 2.77
N ARG A 30 -1.30 -10.48 2.55
CA ARG A 30 -0.86 -11.78 2.00
C ARG A 30 -0.36 -11.67 0.56
N ALA A 31 -1.09 -10.95 -0.30
CA ALA A 31 -0.68 -10.72 -1.69
C ALA A 31 0.66 -9.98 -1.77
N MET A 32 0.83 -8.91 -0.98
CA MET A 32 2.06 -8.13 -0.93
C MET A 32 3.28 -8.95 -0.51
N ARG A 33 3.12 -9.89 0.44
CA ARG A 33 4.22 -10.80 0.83
C ARG A 33 4.66 -11.71 -0.32
N LYS A 34 3.71 -12.23 -1.10
CA LYS A 34 4.02 -13.07 -2.28
C LYS A 34 4.73 -12.25 -3.35
N LEU A 35 4.22 -11.05 -3.63
CA LEU A 35 4.81 -10.13 -4.58
C LEU A 35 6.27 -9.82 -4.22
N ARG A 36 6.52 -9.49 -2.95
CA ARG A 36 7.87 -9.20 -2.44
C ARG A 36 8.82 -10.39 -2.55
N ALA A 37 8.35 -11.58 -2.20
CA ALA A 37 9.15 -12.80 -2.33
C ALA A 37 9.57 -13.06 -3.78
N GLU A 38 8.65 -12.85 -4.73
CA GLU A 38 8.94 -13.02 -6.15
C GLU A 38 9.90 -11.95 -6.69
N HIS A 39 9.69 -10.69 -6.32
CA HIS A 39 10.59 -9.59 -6.69
C HIS A 39 12.00 -9.82 -6.14
N LYS A 40 12.10 -10.30 -4.89
CA LYS A 40 13.38 -10.70 -4.30
C LYS A 40 14.06 -11.81 -5.09
N ARG A 41 13.31 -12.85 -5.46
CA ARG A 41 13.82 -13.98 -6.26
C ARG A 41 14.35 -13.52 -7.63
N LEU A 42 13.72 -12.53 -8.22
CA LEU A 42 14.09 -11.96 -9.53
C LEU A 42 15.12 -10.83 -9.44
N GLY A 43 15.52 -10.40 -8.23
CA GLY A 43 16.41 -9.26 -8.05
C GLY A 43 15.81 -7.92 -8.50
N MET A 44 14.48 -7.80 -8.50
CA MET A 44 13.77 -6.61 -8.95
C MET A 44 13.33 -5.75 -7.75
N PRO A 45 13.51 -4.42 -7.78
CA PRO A 45 13.03 -3.55 -6.73
C PRO A 45 11.50 -3.42 -6.76
N LEU A 46 10.89 -3.13 -5.61
CA LEU A 46 9.48 -2.75 -5.52
C LEU A 46 9.33 -1.24 -5.65
N ILE A 47 8.36 -0.79 -6.44
CA ILE A 47 8.06 0.64 -6.59
C ILE A 47 6.95 1.02 -5.61
N SER A 48 7.17 2.08 -4.82
CA SER A 48 6.18 2.62 -3.90
C SER A 48 6.03 4.12 -4.07
N TRP A 49 4.83 4.64 -3.80
CA TRP A 49 4.58 6.08 -3.77
C TRP A 49 4.57 6.55 -2.31
N LYS A 50 5.51 7.42 -1.95
CA LYS A 50 5.64 7.95 -0.59
C LYS A 50 5.94 9.44 -0.61
N ASP A 51 5.17 10.21 0.16
CA ASP A 51 5.36 11.65 0.33
C ASP A 51 5.44 12.44 -0.99
N GLY A 52 4.61 12.06 -1.97
CA GLY A 52 4.53 12.72 -3.27
C GLY A 52 5.65 12.34 -4.25
N LYS A 53 6.44 11.31 -3.92
CA LYS A 53 7.54 10.83 -4.76
C LYS A 53 7.43 9.33 -4.99
N VAL A 54 7.93 8.91 -6.14
CA VAL A 54 8.22 7.50 -6.42
C VAL A 54 9.49 7.12 -5.66
N ILE A 55 9.44 6.03 -4.89
CA ILE A 55 10.59 5.45 -4.20
C ILE A 55 10.75 4.00 -4.63
N GLU A 56 12.00 3.58 -4.75
CA GLU A 56 12.37 2.17 -4.92
C GLU A 56 12.58 1.56 -3.53
N VAL A 57 12.04 0.37 -3.33
CA VAL A 57 12.10 -0.38 -2.09
C VAL A 57 12.76 -1.72 -2.41
N ASP A 58 13.96 -1.91 -1.88
CA ASP A 58 14.62 -3.20 -2.03
C ASP A 58 13.81 -4.32 -1.33
N PRO A 59 13.68 -5.50 -1.97
CA PRO A 59 12.85 -6.60 -1.49
C PRO A 59 13.28 -7.22 -0.15
#